data_AF-A0A950BW34-F1
#
_entry.id   AF-A0A950BW34-F1
#
_cell.length_a   1.000
_cell.length_b   1.000
_cell.length_c   1.000
_cell.angle_alpha   90.00
_cell.angle_beta   90.00
_cell.angle_gamma   90.00
#
_symmetry.space_group_name_H-M   'P 1'
#
loop_
_entity.id
_entity.type
_entity.pdbx_description
1 polymer ?
#
loop_
_entity_poly.entity_id
_entity_poly.type
_entity_poly.pdbx_seq_one_letter_code
_entity_poly.pdbx_strand_id
1 'polypeptide(L)'
;LESRLLEDDKHEAIASLNRRDSENFWNEMLRTHRAAVPVVGPKTFYVTSRTRPSHHPLFQRVTGWYLGTYYGPNDGLVTLEDQALPGLGTVLAVLGVGHTDLTRRFPAARPKHRLRNALVDAIIMAVGTQNAQLAKQSGVTTAAASQHAQGSSR
;
A
#
# COMPACT_ATOMS: atom_id res chain seq x y z
N LEU A 1 25.84 -1.53 11.45
CA LEU A 1 26.02 -1.33 9.99
C LEU A 1 24.98 -0.36 9.43
N GLU A 2 23.71 -0.42 9.87
CA GLU A 2 22.65 0.53 9.45
C GLU A 2 22.87 2.00 9.82
N SER A 3 23.62 2.30 10.89
CA SER A 3 23.79 3.68 11.35
C SER A 3 24.78 4.53 10.55
N ARG A 4 25.69 3.90 9.78
CA ARG A 4 26.72 4.61 9.00
C ARG A 4 26.27 4.98 7.58
N LEU A 5 25.20 4.37 7.07
CA LEU A 5 24.57 4.74 5.80
C LEU A 5 23.72 6.02 5.91
N LEU A 6 23.29 6.39 7.12
CA LEU A 6 22.35 7.50 7.32
C LEU A 6 22.98 8.90 7.26
N GLU A 7 24.32 9.02 7.27
CA GLU A 7 25.00 10.32 7.35
C GLU A 7 25.36 10.91 5.97
N ASP A 8 25.64 10.07 4.95
CA ASP A 8 25.94 10.53 3.58
C ASP A 8 24.71 10.52 2.62
N ASP A 9 23.61 9.84 2.98
CA ASP A 9 22.47 9.52 2.09
C ASP A 9 21.38 10.60 1.95
N LYS A 10 21.42 11.73 2.67
CA LYS A 10 20.27 12.67 2.71
C LYS A 10 19.95 13.30 1.35
N HIS A 11 20.96 13.55 0.52
CA HIS A 11 20.78 14.11 -0.82
C HIS A 11 20.37 13.04 -1.83
N GLU A 12 20.86 11.82 -1.67
CA GLU A 12 20.51 10.66 -2.51
C GLU A 12 19.08 10.17 -2.25
N ALA A 13 18.62 10.26 -1.01
CA ALA A 13 17.24 9.98 -0.63
C ALA A 13 16.24 10.95 -1.28
N ILE A 14 16.60 12.22 -1.50
CA ILE A 14 15.71 13.17 -2.20
C ILE A 14 15.79 12.96 -3.71
N ALA A 15 16.98 12.68 -4.25
CA ALA A 15 17.15 12.39 -5.66
C ALA A 15 16.35 11.15 -6.08
N SER A 16 16.39 10.07 -5.30
CA SER A 16 15.66 8.81 -5.56
C SER A 16 14.13 8.93 -5.49
N LEU A 17 13.60 10.01 -4.91
CA LEU A 17 12.16 10.27 -4.84
C LEU A 17 11.59 10.95 -6.10
N ASN A 18 12.43 11.35 -7.06
CA ASN A 18 11.90 11.85 -8.32
C ASN A 18 11.26 10.71 -9.12
N ARG A 19 10.22 11.04 -9.90
CA ARG A 19 9.43 10.05 -10.64
C ARG A 19 10.31 9.18 -11.54
N ARG A 20 11.25 9.78 -12.26
CA ARG A 20 12.11 9.07 -13.23
C ARG A 20 12.98 8.02 -12.55
N ASP A 21 13.62 8.38 -11.43
CA ASP A 21 14.50 7.45 -10.72
C ASP A 21 13.72 6.36 -10.00
N SER A 22 12.54 6.70 -9.46
CA SER A 22 11.62 5.70 -8.90
C SER A 22 11.12 4.72 -9.96
N GLU A 23 10.71 5.20 -11.13
CA GLU A 23 10.30 4.37 -12.27
C GLU A 23 11.44 3.45 -12.72
N ASN A 24 12.65 4.00 -12.90
CA ASN A 24 13.82 3.22 -13.29
C ASN A 24 14.12 2.10 -12.28
N PHE A 25 14.09 2.44 -10.99
CA PHE A 25 14.30 1.48 -9.91
C PHE A 25 13.27 0.34 -9.96
N TRP A 26 11.98 0.67 -10.04
CA TRP A 26 10.93 -0.36 -10.04
C TRP A 26 10.90 -1.19 -11.31
N ASN A 27 11.14 -0.58 -12.47
CA ASN A 27 11.25 -1.31 -13.73
C ASN A 27 12.40 -2.32 -13.68
N GLU A 28 13.56 -1.91 -13.14
CA GLU A 28 14.71 -2.80 -12.99
C GLU A 28 14.46 -3.93 -11.99
N MET A 29 13.81 -3.62 -10.86
CA MET A 29 13.41 -4.62 -9.86
C MET A 29 12.42 -5.65 -10.44
N LEU A 30 11.37 -5.19 -11.13
CA LEU A 30 10.36 -6.06 -11.75
C LEU A 30 10.96 -6.91 -12.87
N ARG A 31 11.88 -6.34 -13.66
CA ARG A 31 12.60 -7.07 -14.72
C ARG A 31 13.49 -8.17 -14.14
N THR A 32 14.29 -7.83 -13.12
CA THR A 32 15.21 -8.75 -12.45
C THR A 32 14.46 -9.89 -11.77
N HIS A 33 13.31 -9.58 -11.16
CA HIS A 33 12.49 -10.54 -10.43
C HIS A 33 11.22 -10.98 -11.17
N ARG A 34 11.24 -10.96 -12.51
CA ARG A 34 10.07 -11.29 -13.36
C ARG A 34 9.41 -12.63 -13.01
N ALA A 35 10.19 -13.62 -12.57
CA ALA A 35 9.70 -14.94 -12.20
C ALA A 35 8.89 -14.93 -10.89
N ALA A 36 9.13 -13.96 -10.00
CA ALA A 36 8.41 -13.81 -8.74
C ALA A 36 7.06 -13.09 -8.93
N VAL A 37 6.94 -12.21 -9.94
CA VAL A 37 5.73 -11.43 -10.23
C VAL A 37 4.44 -12.27 -10.25
N PRO A 38 4.34 -13.43 -10.95
CA PRO A 38 3.12 -14.23 -10.92
C PRO A 38 2.80 -14.86 -9.56
N VAL A 39 3.80 -15.00 -8.68
CA VAL A 39 3.62 -15.56 -7.33
C VAL A 39 3.20 -14.48 -6.32
N VAL A 40 3.84 -13.31 -6.38
CA VAL A 40 3.59 -12.20 -5.44
C VAL A 40 2.44 -11.30 -5.88
N GLY A 41 2.28 -11.06 -7.18
CA GLY A 41 1.28 -10.15 -7.75
C GLY A 41 -0.13 -10.45 -7.26
N PRO A 42 -0.65 -11.70 -7.36
CA PRO A 42 -1.98 -12.04 -6.87
C PRO A 42 -2.18 -11.85 -5.35
N LYS A 43 -1.09 -11.69 -4.58
CA LYS A 43 -1.10 -11.53 -3.13
C LYS A 43 -0.72 -10.11 -2.68
N THR A 44 -0.42 -9.23 -3.63
CA THR A 44 -0.05 -7.84 -3.36
C THR A 44 -1.26 -6.96 -3.55
N PHE A 45 -1.58 -6.19 -2.52
CA PHE A 45 -2.72 -5.28 -2.53
C PHE A 45 -2.27 -3.87 -2.16
N TYR A 46 -2.78 -2.90 -2.90
CA TYR A 46 -2.55 -1.49 -2.61
C TYR A 46 -3.83 -0.85 -2.12
N VAL A 47 -3.68 0.02 -1.13
CA VAL A 47 -4.68 1.03 -0.82
C VAL A 47 -4.03 2.37 -1.08
N THR A 48 -4.54 3.07 -2.07
CA THR A 48 -4.04 4.39 -2.44
C THR A 48 -4.88 5.47 -1.78
N SER A 49 -4.44 6.71 -1.88
CA SER A 49 -5.07 7.86 -1.25
C SER A 49 -5.04 9.07 -2.16
N ARG A 50 -6.08 9.89 -2.04
CA ARG A 50 -6.16 11.20 -2.67
C ARG A 50 -6.93 12.15 -1.79
N THR A 51 -6.61 13.42 -1.87
CA THR A 51 -7.46 14.45 -1.29
C THR A 51 -7.38 15.73 -2.08
N ARG A 52 -8.31 16.64 -1.81
CA ARG A 52 -8.30 17.95 -2.46
C ARG A 52 -7.14 18.78 -1.90
N PRO A 53 -6.44 19.56 -2.73
CA PRO A 53 -5.36 20.42 -2.25
C PRO A 53 -5.78 21.32 -1.08
N SER A 54 -7.01 21.83 -1.10
CA SER A 54 -7.58 22.66 -0.04
C SER A 54 -7.73 21.95 1.32
N HIS A 55 -7.74 20.62 1.34
CA HIS A 55 -7.88 19.82 2.56
C HIS A 55 -6.53 19.46 3.18
N HIS A 56 -5.40 19.79 2.55
CA HIS A 56 -4.08 19.59 3.14
C HIS A 56 -3.72 20.62 4.21
N PRO A 57 -2.82 20.25 5.15
CA PRO A 57 -2.02 21.20 5.92
C PRO A 57 -1.31 22.22 5.03
N LEU A 58 -1.12 23.44 5.53
CA LEU A 58 -0.59 24.58 4.75
C LEU A 58 0.63 24.25 3.89
N PHE A 59 1.62 23.57 4.46
CA PHE A 59 2.86 23.20 3.77
C PHE A 59 2.68 22.18 2.65
N GLN A 60 1.65 21.31 2.73
CA GLN A 60 1.35 20.31 1.71
C GLN A 60 0.39 20.82 0.64
N ARG A 61 -0.27 21.96 0.86
CA ARG A 61 -1.19 22.56 -0.13
C ARG A 61 -0.48 22.93 -1.42
N VAL A 62 0.71 23.51 -1.31
CA VAL A 62 1.49 23.96 -2.48
C VAL A 62 1.88 22.76 -3.34
N THR A 63 2.46 21.73 -2.74
CA THR A 63 2.80 20.47 -3.43
C THR A 63 1.57 19.81 -4.01
N GLY A 64 0.46 19.72 -3.25
CA GLY A 64 -0.78 19.13 -3.74
C GLY A 64 -1.39 19.86 -4.94
N TRP A 65 -1.30 21.19 -4.98
CA TRP A 65 -1.72 22.00 -6.14
C TRP A 65 -0.80 21.79 -7.35
N TYR A 66 0.51 21.81 -7.13
CA TYR A 66 1.50 21.58 -8.19
C TYR A 66 1.30 20.20 -8.82
N LEU A 67 1.25 19.15 -8.01
CA LEU A 67 0.97 17.79 -8.47
C LEU A 67 -0.38 17.70 -9.16
N GLY A 68 -1.41 18.33 -8.60
CA GLY A 68 -2.76 18.39 -9.18
C GLY A 68 -2.78 18.99 -10.59
N THR A 69 -1.98 20.02 -10.82
CA THR A 69 -1.94 20.77 -12.08
C THR A 69 -1.17 20.03 -13.16
N TYR A 70 -0.04 19.42 -12.83
CA TYR A 70 0.89 18.86 -13.82
C TYR A 70 0.85 17.33 -13.93
N TYR A 71 0.38 16.64 -12.90
CA TYR A 71 0.47 15.19 -12.80
C TYR A 71 -0.83 14.50 -12.36
N GLY A 72 -1.87 15.27 -11.99
CA GLY A 72 -3.19 14.76 -11.68
C GLY A 72 -3.46 14.51 -10.18
N PRO A 73 -4.49 13.69 -9.86
CA PRO A 73 -4.92 13.45 -8.47
C PRO A 73 -3.78 12.96 -7.58
N ASN A 74 -3.72 13.45 -6.33
CA ASN A 74 -2.62 13.15 -5.40
C ASN A 74 -3.07 13.20 -3.94
N ASP A 75 -2.20 12.72 -3.05
CA ASP A 75 -2.37 12.74 -1.59
C ASP A 75 -1.62 13.90 -0.91
N GLY A 76 -1.18 14.90 -1.68
CA GLY A 76 -0.40 16.06 -1.22
C GLY A 76 1.10 15.90 -1.35
N LEU A 77 1.61 14.68 -1.58
CA LEU A 77 3.03 14.42 -1.78
C LEU A 77 3.32 13.45 -2.93
N VAL A 78 2.44 12.48 -3.16
CA VAL A 78 2.60 11.44 -4.19
C VAL A 78 1.35 11.41 -5.07
N THR A 79 1.55 11.32 -6.38
CA THR A 79 0.43 11.22 -7.31
C THR A 79 -0.26 9.87 -7.19
N LEU A 80 -1.54 9.82 -7.52
CA LEU A 80 -2.34 8.60 -7.35
C LEU A 80 -1.78 7.43 -8.17
N GLU A 81 -1.23 7.72 -9.34
CA GLU A 81 -0.64 6.73 -10.26
C GLU A 81 0.67 6.17 -9.71
N ASP A 82 1.44 6.99 -8.98
CA ASP A 82 2.74 6.60 -8.40
C ASP A 82 2.58 5.87 -7.04
N GLN A 83 1.36 5.69 -6.53
CA GLN A 83 1.09 5.00 -5.24
C GLN A 83 0.92 3.48 -5.38
N ALA A 84 0.94 2.95 -6.60
CA ALA A 84 0.88 1.51 -6.88
C ALA A 84 1.83 1.15 -8.01
N LEU A 85 2.37 -0.07 -7.99
CA LEU A 85 3.29 -0.51 -9.03
C LEU A 85 2.55 -0.99 -10.27
N PRO A 86 2.87 -0.46 -11.47
CA PRO A 86 2.27 -0.92 -12.71
C PRO A 86 2.53 -2.42 -12.93
N GLY A 87 1.47 -3.17 -13.22
CA GLY A 87 1.58 -4.61 -13.53
C GLY A 87 1.86 -5.53 -12.35
N LEU A 88 1.92 -5.02 -11.12
CA LEU A 88 2.06 -5.83 -9.91
C LEU A 88 0.94 -5.50 -8.92
N GLY A 89 0.19 -6.51 -8.49
CA GLY A 89 -0.82 -6.36 -7.44
C GLY A 89 -2.15 -5.79 -7.89
N THR A 90 -3.05 -5.57 -6.92
CA THR A 90 -4.41 -5.04 -7.14
C THR A 90 -4.66 -3.84 -6.24
N VAL A 91 -5.14 -2.73 -6.82
CA VAL A 91 -5.63 -1.57 -6.05
C VAL A 91 -7.03 -1.88 -5.54
N LEU A 92 -7.18 -2.00 -4.21
CA LEU A 92 -8.46 -2.34 -3.58
C LEU A 92 -9.35 -1.13 -3.35
N ALA A 93 -8.75 0.02 -3.04
CA ALA A 93 -9.47 1.24 -2.73
C ALA A 93 -8.62 2.50 -2.90
N VAL A 94 -9.30 3.62 -3.12
CA VAL A 94 -8.73 4.97 -3.06
C VAL A 94 -9.36 5.73 -1.88
N LEU A 95 -8.56 6.04 -0.87
CA LEU A 95 -9.02 6.73 0.33
C LEU A 95 -9.07 8.25 0.12
N GLY A 96 -10.09 8.90 0.68
CA GLY A 96 -10.25 10.36 0.67
C GLY A 96 -9.41 11.08 1.74
N VAL A 97 -8.10 10.84 1.76
CA VAL A 97 -7.15 11.40 2.75
C VAL A 97 -5.84 11.83 2.12
N GLY A 98 -5.15 12.73 2.83
CA GLY A 98 -3.79 13.11 2.49
C GLY A 98 -2.74 12.18 3.10
N HIS A 99 -1.52 12.29 2.59
CA HIS A 99 -0.37 11.45 2.90
C HIS A 99 -0.09 11.29 4.41
N THR A 100 -0.39 12.32 5.20
CA THR A 100 -0.05 12.38 6.63
C THR A 100 -1.23 12.11 7.55
N ASP A 101 -2.44 12.03 7.02
CA ASP A 101 -3.66 11.80 7.82
C ASP A 101 -3.67 10.42 8.48
N LEU A 102 -2.92 9.46 7.94
CA LEU A 102 -2.85 8.08 8.42
C LEU A 102 -1.70 7.81 9.40
N THR A 103 -0.64 8.62 9.39
CA THR A 103 0.63 8.29 10.07
C THR A 103 0.87 9.03 11.38
N ARG A 104 -0.06 9.89 11.86
CA ARG A 104 0.04 10.64 13.14
C ARG A 104 1.29 11.54 13.29
N ARG A 105 2.20 11.57 12.31
CA ARG A 105 3.56 12.11 12.44
C ARG A 105 3.71 13.60 12.12
N PHE A 106 2.67 14.26 11.61
CA PHE A 106 2.75 15.68 11.28
C PHE A 106 1.88 16.52 12.23
N PRO A 107 2.41 17.63 12.80
CA PRO A 107 1.67 18.47 13.76
C PRO A 107 0.33 19.00 13.25
N ALA A 108 0.17 19.08 11.93
CA ALA A 108 -1.03 19.58 11.27
C ALA A 108 -1.92 18.50 10.66
N ALA A 109 -1.53 17.22 10.73
CA ALA A 109 -2.40 16.12 10.32
C ALA A 109 -3.55 15.98 11.31
N ARG A 110 -4.79 15.82 10.81
CA ARG A 110 -5.95 15.55 11.66
C ARG A 110 -6.18 14.04 11.71
N PRO A 111 -5.72 13.33 12.74
CA PRO A 111 -5.85 11.88 12.78
C PRO A 111 -7.33 11.48 12.82
N LYS A 112 -7.82 10.83 11.78
CA LYS A 112 -9.18 10.25 11.75
C LYS A 112 -9.13 8.83 12.28
N HIS A 113 -9.17 8.67 13.61
CA HIS A 113 -9.11 7.37 14.29
C HIS A 113 -10.09 6.32 13.75
N ARG A 114 -11.32 6.74 13.43
CA ARG A 114 -12.35 5.88 12.85
C ARG A 114 -11.98 5.40 11.44
N LEU A 115 -11.35 6.25 10.64
CA LEU A 115 -10.90 5.91 9.30
C LEU A 115 -9.75 4.91 9.33
N ARG A 116 -8.79 5.08 10.26
CA ARG A 116 -7.69 4.13 10.40
C ARG A 116 -8.19 2.73 10.74
N ASN A 117 -9.14 2.61 11.67
CA ASN A 117 -9.71 1.32 12.03
C ASN A 117 -10.55 0.75 10.88
N ALA A 118 -11.39 1.56 10.23
CA ALA A 118 -12.15 1.13 9.05
C ALA A 118 -11.25 0.67 7.88
N LEU A 119 -10.09 1.30 7.71
CA LEU A 119 -9.08 0.86 6.73
C LEU A 119 -8.50 -0.50 7.10
N VAL A 120 -8.10 -0.70 8.36
CA VAL A 120 -7.58 -1.99 8.84
C VAL A 120 -8.65 -3.08 8.66
N ASP A 121 -9.89 -2.80 9.04
CA ASP A 121 -11.01 -3.73 8.90
C ASP A 121 -11.31 -4.04 7.43
N ALA A 122 -11.28 -3.03 6.55
CA ALA A 122 -11.46 -3.21 5.11
C ALA A 122 -10.34 -4.03 4.46
N ILE A 123 -9.08 -3.85 4.88
CA ILE A 123 -7.94 -4.66 4.42
C ILE A 123 -8.13 -6.11 4.88
N ILE A 124 -8.46 -6.33 6.17
CA ILE A 124 -8.71 -7.66 6.71
C ILE A 124 -9.85 -8.35 5.96
N MET A 125 -10.94 -7.63 5.70
CA MET A 125 -12.09 -8.17 4.96
C MET A 125 -11.78 -8.45 3.51
N ALA A 126 -11.10 -7.54 2.79
CA ALA A 126 -10.76 -7.72 1.38
C ALA A 126 -9.79 -8.89 1.18
N VAL A 127 -8.75 -8.99 2.01
CA VAL A 127 -7.78 -10.10 1.94
C VAL A 127 -8.40 -11.41 2.43
N GLY A 128 -9.20 -11.37 3.51
CA GLY A 128 -9.86 -12.54 4.08
C GLY A 128 -10.90 -13.16 3.14
N THR A 129 -11.71 -12.33 2.48
CA THR A 129 -12.73 -12.80 1.51
C THR A 129 -12.11 -13.38 0.25
N GLN A 130 -11.00 -12.81 -0.24
CA GLN A 130 -10.30 -13.31 -1.42
C GLN A 130 -9.59 -14.64 -1.15
N ASN A 131 -8.96 -14.81 0.03
CA ASN A 131 -8.40 -16.09 0.47
C ASN A 131 -9.49 -17.16 0.61
N ALA A 132 -10.66 -16.81 1.15
CA ALA A 132 -11.80 -17.72 1.25
C ALA A 132 -12.34 -18.14 -0.12
N GLN A 133 -12.37 -17.23 -1.09
CA GLN A 133 -12.77 -17.53 -2.47
C GLN A 133 -11.75 -18.42 -3.20
N LEU A 134 -10.46 -18.14 -3.04
CA LEU A 134 -9.38 -18.98 -3.59
C LEU A 134 -9.38 -20.39 -2.97
N ALA A 135 -9.61 -20.52 -1.66
CA ALA A 135 -9.76 -21.81 -0.98
C ALA A 135 -10.98 -22.61 -1.48
N LYS A 136 -12.09 -21.91 -1.73
CA LYS A 136 -13.33 -22.51 -2.27
C LYS A 136 -13.16 -22.98 -3.72
N GLN A 137 -12.35 -22.27 -4.51
CA GLN A 137 -12.01 -22.64 -5.89
C GLN A 137 -10.96 -23.77 -5.99
N SER A 138 -10.09 -23.90 -5.00
CA SER A 138 -9.08 -24.97 -4.93
C SER A 138 -9.59 -26.28 -4.31
N GLY A 139 -10.88 -26.37 -3.96
CA GLY A 139 -11.54 -27.64 -3.62
C GLY A 139 -11.06 -28.31 -2.33
N VAL A 140 -10.36 -27.59 -1.44
CA VAL A 140 -9.98 -28.14 -0.13
C VAL A 140 -11.17 -28.01 0.82
N THR A 141 -12.07 -28.99 0.76
CA THR A 141 -13.10 -29.19 1.80
C THR A 141 -12.40 -29.57 3.10
N THR A 142 -12.41 -28.67 4.09
CA THR A 142 -12.06 -28.94 5.49
C THR A 142 -13.12 -29.81 6.16
N ALA A 143 -13.36 -31.02 5.62
CA ALA A 143 -14.23 -32.02 6.21
C ALA A 143 -13.45 -33.16 6.90
N ALA A 144 -12.12 -33.13 6.91
CA ALA A 144 -11.29 -34.22 7.43
C ALA A 144 -10.68 -33.97 8.83
N ALA A 145 -11.03 -32.88 9.53
CA ALA A 145 -10.40 -32.53 10.81
C ALA A 145 -11.20 -32.94 12.07
N SER A 146 -12.37 -33.59 11.93
CA SER A 146 -13.24 -33.89 13.08
C SER A 146 -13.46 -35.38 13.39
N GLN A 147 -12.78 -36.31 12.71
CA GLN A 147 -13.00 -37.75 12.97
C GLN A 147 -11.87 -38.48 13.71
N HIS A 148 -10.75 -37.83 14.06
CA HIS A 148 -9.64 -38.53 14.74
C HIS A 148 -9.45 -38.24 16.24
N ALA A 149 -10.31 -37.42 16.86
CA ALA A 149 -10.15 -37.00 18.26
C ALA A 149 -11.21 -37.56 19.23
N GLN A 150 -11.91 -38.64 18.87
CA GLN A 150 -12.74 -39.40 19.81
C GLN A 150 -12.52 -40.89 19.62
N GLY A 151 -11.75 -41.51 20.52
CA GLY A 151 -11.68 -42.96 20.63
C GLY A 151 -10.30 -43.53 20.91
N SER A 152 -9.70 -43.22 22.06
CA SER A 152 -8.92 -44.22 22.79
C SER A 152 -8.77 -43.81 24.25
N SER A 153 -9.71 -44.26 25.07
CA SER A 153 -9.56 -44.35 26.51
C SER A 153 -10.32 -45.59 26.95
N ARG A 154 -9.58 -46.71 27.03
CA ARG A 154 -9.56 -47.69 28.12
C ARG A 154 -8.76 -48.91 27.69
#